data_AF-U5CM87-F1
#
_entry.id   AF-U5CM87-F1
#
_cell.length_a   1.000
_cell.length_b   1.000
_cell.length_c   1.000
_cell.angle_alpha   90.00
_cell.angle_beta   90.00
_cell.angle_gamma   90.00
#
_symmetry.space_group_name_H-M   'P 1'
#
loop_
_entity.id
_entity.type
_entity.pdbx_description
1 polymer ?
#
loop_
_entity_poly.entity_id
_entity_poly.type
_entity_poly.pdbx_seq_one_letter_code
_entity_poly.pdbx_strand_id
1 'polypeptide(L)' 'MYQLQLLLNIPEIFTSQSKIDFYSSISSMFKNLDLSSMPEFPSSDHGRKGCSHRAMFRAFVVMKAER' A
#
# COMPACT_ATOMS: atom_id res chain seq x y z
N MET A 1 4.96 -25.75 6.70
CA MET A 1 4.29 -24.47 6.99
C MET A 1 5.06 -23.26 6.47
N TYR A 2 6.38 -23.15 6.69
CA TYR A 2 7.17 -21.98 6.24
C TYR A 2 7.33 -21.85 4.71
N GLN A 3 7.45 -22.96 3.99
CA GLN A 3 7.67 -22.95 2.52
C GLN A 3 6.48 -22.42 1.72
N LEU A 4 5.24 -22.72 2.15
CA LEU A 4 4.03 -22.21 1.49
C LEU A 4 3.87 -20.69 1.70
N GLN A 5 4.33 -20.15 2.84
CA GLN A 5 4.30 -18.72 3.11
C GLN A 5 5.31 -17.95 2.23
N LEU A 6 6.46 -18.55 1.92
CA LEU A 6 7.42 -17.97 0.99
C LEU A 6 6.87 -17.89 -0.44
N LEU A 7 6.06 -18.86 -0.85
CA LEU A 7 5.43 -18.87 -2.17
C LEU A 7 4.50 -17.66 -2.36
N LEU A 8 3.75 -17.27 -1.33
CA LEU A 8 2.86 -16.10 -1.34
C LEU A 8 3.59 -14.76 -1.57
N ASN A 9 4.91 -14.73 -1.41
CA ASN A 9 5.72 -13.53 -1.67
C ASN A 9 6.13 -13.38 -3.14
N ILE A 10 5.71 -14.29 -4.02
CA ILE A 10 6.00 -14.24 -5.46
C ILE A 10 4.72 -13.80 -6.18
N PRO A 11 4.46 -12.48 -6.30
CA PRO A 11 3.23 -11.98 -6.89
C PRO A 11 3.05 -12.42 -8.35
N GLU A 12 4.12 -12.73 -9.09
CA GLU A 12 4.04 -13.27 -10.46
C GLU A 12 3.26 -14.60 -10.54
N ILE A 13 3.21 -15.37 -9.45
CA ILE A 13 2.49 -16.65 -9.43
C ILE A 13 0.97 -16.44 -9.27
N PHE A 14 0.54 -15.35 -8.62
CA PHE A 14 -0.85 -15.16 -8.18
C PHE A 14 -1.54 -13.96 -8.82
N THR A 15 -0.86 -13.21 -9.68
CA THR A 15 -1.38 -11.98 -10.28
C THR A 15 -0.88 -11.81 -11.72
N SER A 16 -1.70 -11.20 -12.58
CA SER A 16 -1.32 -10.93 -13.97
C SER A 16 -0.18 -9.92 -14.04
N GLN A 17 0.71 -10.08 -15.03
CA GLN A 17 1.83 -9.15 -15.24
C GLN A 17 1.36 -7.69 -15.34
N SER A 18 0.23 -7.45 -16.02
CA SER A 18 -0.39 -6.11 -16.12
C SER A 18 -0.70 -5.46 -14.77
N LYS A 19 -1.16 -6.24 -13.78
CA LYS A 19 -1.43 -5.74 -12.43
C LYS A 19 -0.13 -5.52 -11.65
N ILE A 20 0.87 -6.39 -11.83
CA ILE A 20 2.20 -6.22 -11.22
C ILE A 20 2.85 -4.93 -11.71
N ASP A 21 2.80 -4.67 -13.02
CA ASP A 21 3.35 -3.46 -13.64
C ASP A 21 2.61 -2.21 -13.14
N PHE A 22 1.28 -2.28 -13.04
CA PHE A 22 0.46 -1.21 -12.48
C PHE A 22 0.83 -0.88 -11.03
N TYR A 23 0.87 -1.88 -10.14
CA TYR A 23 1.21 -1.64 -8.72
C TYR A 23 2.67 -1.21 -8.55
N SER A 24 3.59 -1.70 -9.38
CA SER A 24 4.99 -1.26 -9.40
C SER A 24 5.12 0.21 -9.80
N SER A 25 4.37 0.64 -10.83
CA SER A 25 4.30 2.04 -11.28
C SER A 25 3.77 2.96 -10.18
N ILE A 26 2.63 2.61 -9.56
CA ILE A 26 2.06 3.38 -8.46
C ILE A 26 3.01 3.44 -7.24
N SER A 27 3.66 2.32 -6.90
CA SER A 27 4.64 2.27 -5.81
C SER A 27 5.81 3.22 -6.05
N SER A 28 6.32 3.29 -7.29
CA SER A 28 7.36 4.24 -7.70
C SER A 28 6.91 5.70 -7.53
N MET A 29 5.67 6.01 -7.89
CA MET A 29 5.10 7.35 -7.71
C MET A 29 5.13 7.79 -6.22
N PHE A 30 4.79 6.90 -5.29
CA PHE A 30 4.80 7.21 -3.86
C PHE A 30 6.20 7.33 -3.23
N LYS A 31 7.27 6.86 -3.89
CA LYS A 31 8.64 7.10 -3.42
C LYS A 31 9.05 8.56 -3.57
N ASN A 32 8.54 9.23 -4.60
CA ASN A 32 8.86 10.63 -4.91
C ASN A 32 7.87 11.62 -4.28
N LEU A 33 6.76 11.12 -3.72
CA LEU A 33 5.74 11.94 -3.07
C LEU A 33 6.04 12.07 -1.58
N ASP A 34 6.40 13.28 -1.14
CA ASP A 34 6.56 13.55 0.28
C ASP A 34 5.19 13.65 0.98
N LEU A 35 4.95 12.74 1.93
CA LEU A 35 3.74 12.72 2.77
C LEU A 35 4.05 13.12 4.22
N SER A 36 5.23 13.70 4.46
CA SER A 36 5.69 14.15 5.78
C SER A 36 4.72 15.15 6.42
N SER A 37 4.11 16.01 5.60
CA SER A 37 3.16 17.06 6.01
C SER A 37 1.85 16.52 6.58
N MET A 38 1.46 15.28 6.23
CA MET A 38 0.30 14.62 6.83
C MET A 38 0.69 13.94 8.15
N PRO A 39 -0.08 14.17 9.23
CA PRO A 39 0.11 13.43 10.47
C PRO A 39 -0.08 11.95 10.20
N GLU A 40 0.88 11.13 10.62
CA GLU A 40 0.90 9.70 10.24
C GLU A 40 -0.32 8.96 10.78
N PHE A 41 -0.85 9.36 11.92
CA PHE A 41 -2.03 8.75 12.55
C PHE A 41 -3.06 9.83 12.91
N PRO A 42 -4.35 9.46 12.96
CA PRO A 42 -5.36 10.33 13.53
C PRO A 42 -5.04 10.66 14.99
N SER A 43 -5.30 11.90 15.40
CA SER A 43 -5.26 12.32 16.79
C SER A 43 -6.38 11.57 17.53
N SER A 44 -6.00 10.52 18.24
CA SER A 44 -6.88 9.80 19.15
C SER A 44 -6.37 10.06 20.55
N ASP A 45 -7.13 10.83 21.32
CA ASP A 45 -6.76 11.12 22.71
C ASP A 45 -6.87 9.86 23.56
N HIS A 46 -7.82 8.96 23.28
CA HIS A 46 -8.10 7.75 24.06
C HIS A 46 -8.46 6.58 23.12
N GLY A 47 -7.65 5.51 23.11
CA GLY A 47 -7.93 4.28 22.35
C GLY A 47 -6.74 3.72 21.56
N ARG A 48 -6.97 2.65 20.78
CA ARG A 48 -5.93 2.08 19.90
C ARG A 48 -5.61 3.04 18.76
N LYS A 49 -4.33 3.14 18.39
CA LYS A 49 -3.88 3.87 17.21
C LYS A 49 -4.57 3.30 15.97
N GLY A 50 -5.28 4.14 15.23
CA GLY A 50 -5.97 3.76 13.99
C GLY A 50 -4.99 3.48 12.84
N CYS A 51 -5.53 3.28 11.64
CA CYS A 51 -4.71 3.12 10.43
C CYS A 51 -3.92 4.40 10.13
N SER A 52 -2.74 4.24 9.52
CA SER A 52 -1.94 5.38 9.10
C SER A 52 -2.68 6.21 8.05
N HIS A 53 -2.79 7.52 8.23
CA HIS A 53 -3.34 8.42 7.23
C HIS A 53 -2.58 8.32 5.90
N ARG A 54 -1.26 8.13 5.95
CA ARG A 54 -0.44 7.95 4.75
C ARG A 54 -0.81 6.66 4.03
N ALA A 55 -1.03 5.57 4.77
CA ALA A 55 -1.48 4.31 4.19
C ALA A 55 -2.89 4.42 3.59
N MET A 56 -3.81 5.12 4.27
CA MET A 56 -5.17 5.35 3.77
C MET A 56 -5.17 6.22 2.50
N PHE A 57 -4.35 7.26 2.45
CA PHE A 57 -4.20 8.09 1.24
C PHE A 57 -3.67 7.28 0.06
N ARG A 58 -2.62 6.47 0.28
CA ARG A 58 -2.07 5.58 -0.75
C ARG A 58 -3.11 4.58 -1.25
N ALA A 59 -3.85 3.96 -0.33
CA ALA A 59 -4.94 3.03 -0.67
C ALA A 59 -6.04 3.73 -1.49
N PHE A 60 -6.45 4.93 -1.09
CA PHE A 60 -7.44 5.73 -1.82
C PHE A 60 -7.01 6.00 -3.27
N VAL A 61 -5.77 6.43 -3.47
CA VAL A 61 -5.22 6.68 -4.81
C VAL A 61 -5.19 5.40 -5.65
N VAL A 62 -4.73 4.27 -5.08
CA VAL A 62 -4.74 2.97 -5.77
C VAL A 62 -6.17 2.60 -6.19
N MET A 63 -7.15 2.72 -5.29
CA MET A 63 -8.56 2.42 -5.58
C MET A 63 -9.17 3.31 -6.66
N LYS A 64 -8.67 4.55 -6.82
CA LYS A 64 -9.12 5.47 -7.87
C LYS A 64 -8.41 5.26 -9.20
N ALA A 65 -7.17 4.79 -9.16
CA ALA A 65 -6.36 4.53 -10.35
C ALA A 65 -6.62 3.13 -10.93
N GLU A 66 -7.01 2.16 -10.09
CA GLU A 66 -7.40 0.83 -10.52
C GLU A 66 -8.78 0.90 -11.16
N ARG A 67 -8.88 0.44 -12.42
CA ARG A 67 -10.07 0.52 -13.27
C ARG A 67 -10.45 -0.86 -13.77
#